data_AF-A0A1F6AI82-F1
#
_entry.id   AF-A0A1F6AI82-F1
#
_cell.length_a   1.000
_cell.length_b   1.000
_cell.length_c   1.000
_cell.angle_alpha   90.00
_cell.angle_beta   90.00
_cell.angle_gamma   90.00
#
_symmetry.space_group_name_H-M   'P 1'
#
loop_
_entity.id
_entity.type
_entity.pdbx_description
1 polymer ?
#
loop_
_entity_poly.entity_id
_entity_poly.type
_entity_poly.pdbx_seq_one_letter_code
_entity_poly.pdbx_strand_id
1 'polypeptide(L)'
;MKNFFVRGLNLSLILKKRFNEKSYAHCFVSDTLVDINFLSGQTYVFPLFIDGELQLALDFESNGRKPNFSNNFQDVIKITYKEIPNPQDIFAYIYAVLNCNIYRKKYITSLVNDFPRIPFTSNYQLFKSVSKLGNELISLHLLNNDCLNNPVAKFFGKDSELVKSKAIYKDGKLFVNETQYFEKVEKEIWEFHVGGYQVLDKWFKDRIGKHLDDDDIRHVCKVITAISKTLDVQNEIDKLYIELENSLIKTPQKANEV
;
A
#
# COMPACT_ATOMS: atom_id res chain seq x y z
N MET A 1 -9.10 13.91 -11.32
CA MET A 1 -8.18 14.65 -10.43
C MET A 1 -8.86 15.73 -9.56
N LYS A 2 -10.11 16.14 -9.83
CA LYS A 2 -10.82 17.16 -9.02
C LYS A 2 -10.81 16.89 -7.51
N ASN A 3 -10.92 15.62 -7.10
CA ASN A 3 -11.03 15.20 -5.70
C ASN A 3 -9.74 15.34 -4.85
N PHE A 4 -8.62 15.77 -5.44
CA PHE A 4 -7.34 15.97 -4.72
C PHE A 4 -7.04 17.43 -4.39
N PHE A 5 -7.47 18.37 -5.23
CA PHE A 5 -6.99 19.76 -5.17
C PHE A 5 -7.94 20.73 -4.48
N VAL A 6 -9.23 20.44 -4.43
CA VAL A 6 -10.20 21.47 -4.02
C VAL A 6 -10.18 21.71 -2.50
N ARG A 7 -9.91 20.69 -1.68
CA ARG A 7 -10.14 20.77 -0.21
C ARG A 7 -9.08 20.08 0.67
N GLY A 8 -7.82 20.02 0.22
CA GLY A 8 -6.68 19.52 1.01
C GLY A 8 -6.33 18.03 0.78
N LEU A 9 -5.43 17.49 1.61
CA LEU A 9 -4.91 16.11 1.52
C LEU A 9 -6.04 15.08 1.45
N ASN A 10 -5.92 14.09 0.58
CA ASN A 10 -6.88 13.00 0.39
C ASN A 10 -6.12 11.71 0.10
N LEU A 11 -6.48 10.61 0.77
CA LEU A 11 -5.88 9.31 0.49
C LEU A 11 -6.54 8.69 -0.74
N SER A 12 -5.76 8.00 -1.55
CA SER A 12 -6.26 7.21 -2.67
C SER A 12 -5.63 5.84 -2.70
N LEU A 13 -6.47 4.85 -3.01
CA LEU A 13 -6.04 3.50 -3.31
C LEU A 13 -5.70 3.42 -4.79
N ILE A 14 -4.49 2.96 -5.08
CA ILE A 14 -3.93 2.86 -6.42
C ILE A 14 -3.91 1.39 -6.80
N LEU A 15 -4.63 1.02 -7.86
CA LEU A 15 -4.78 -0.37 -8.30
C LEU A 15 -4.56 -0.51 -9.80
N LYS A 16 -4.30 -1.74 -10.23
CA LYS A 16 -4.33 -2.14 -11.63
C LYS A 16 -5.47 -3.13 -11.83
N LYS A 17 -6.24 -2.97 -12.92
CA LYS A 17 -7.34 -3.89 -13.23
C LYS A 17 -6.85 -5.24 -13.76
N ARG A 18 -5.75 -5.24 -14.51
CA ARG A 18 -5.17 -6.43 -15.14
C ARG A 18 -3.66 -6.36 -15.14
N PHE A 19 -3.00 -7.48 -14.93
CA PHE A 19 -1.55 -7.58 -14.89
C PHE A 19 -1.10 -8.99 -15.32
N ASN A 20 0.17 -9.15 -15.71
CA ASN A 20 0.67 -10.39 -16.30
C ASN A 20 1.75 -11.08 -15.44
N GLU A 21 2.16 -10.43 -14.35
CA GLU A 21 3.13 -10.89 -13.39
C GLU A 21 2.60 -12.10 -12.59
N LYS A 22 3.52 -12.95 -12.12
CA LYS A 22 3.18 -14.20 -11.40
C LYS A 22 2.62 -13.96 -9.99
N SER A 23 2.86 -12.79 -9.42
CA SER A 23 2.44 -12.41 -8.07
C SER A 23 1.75 -11.05 -8.09
N TYR A 24 0.85 -10.85 -7.12
CA TYR A 24 0.16 -9.58 -6.97
C TYR A 24 1.02 -8.59 -6.17
N ALA A 25 1.45 -7.50 -6.83
CA ALA A 25 2.09 -6.35 -6.21
C ALA A 25 1.43 -5.02 -6.65
N HIS A 26 0.24 -5.08 -7.24
CA HIS A 26 -0.42 -3.97 -7.94
C HIS A 26 -1.39 -3.20 -7.05
N CYS A 27 -0.96 -2.87 -5.83
CA CYS A 27 -1.70 -2.06 -4.87
C CYS A 27 -0.76 -1.11 -4.14
N PHE A 28 -1.10 0.17 -4.09
CA PHE A 28 -0.35 1.17 -3.32
C PHE A 28 -1.27 2.27 -2.80
N VAL A 29 -0.84 3.00 -1.79
CA VAL A 29 -1.54 4.19 -1.27
C VAL A 29 -0.85 5.45 -1.77
N SER A 30 -1.61 6.50 -2.05
CA SER A 30 -1.05 7.82 -2.33
C SER A 30 -1.90 8.91 -1.69
N ASP A 31 -1.24 9.95 -1.21
CA ASP A 31 -1.81 11.22 -0.75
C ASP A 31 -1.62 12.36 -1.77
N THR A 32 -1.06 12.03 -2.95
CA THR A 32 -0.69 12.96 -4.02
C THR A 32 -1.23 12.47 -5.37
N LEU A 33 -1.00 13.26 -6.43
CA LEU A 33 -1.31 12.81 -7.78
C LEU A 33 -0.40 11.66 -8.20
N VAL A 34 -0.99 10.71 -8.94
CA VAL A 34 -0.30 9.51 -9.41
C VAL A 34 -0.37 9.46 -10.94
N ASP A 35 0.76 9.14 -11.56
CA ASP A 35 0.84 8.92 -13.01
C ASP A 35 0.02 7.71 -13.45
N ILE A 36 -0.52 7.75 -14.67
CA ILE A 36 -1.32 6.65 -15.22
C ILE A 36 -0.54 5.34 -15.35
N ASN A 37 0.79 5.38 -15.36
CA ASN A 37 1.67 4.21 -15.47
C ASN A 37 2.37 3.83 -14.16
N PHE A 38 1.96 4.41 -13.01
CA PHE A 38 2.62 4.20 -11.71
C PHE A 38 2.85 2.73 -11.35
N LEU A 39 1.86 1.85 -11.59
CA LEU A 39 1.98 0.41 -11.38
C LEU A 39 2.34 -0.36 -12.67
N SER A 40 3.37 0.09 -13.38
CA SER A 40 3.88 -0.51 -14.63
C SER A 40 2.79 -0.70 -15.71
N GLY A 41 1.98 0.34 -15.93
CA GLY A 41 0.88 0.36 -16.91
C GLY A 41 -0.40 0.98 -16.35
N GLN A 42 -1.51 0.85 -17.09
CA GLN A 42 -2.77 1.55 -16.79
C GLN A 42 -3.22 1.35 -15.33
N THR A 43 -3.07 2.42 -14.57
CA THR A 43 -3.34 2.51 -13.14
C THR A 43 -4.66 3.25 -12.89
N TYR A 44 -5.39 2.81 -11.88
CA TYR A 44 -6.69 3.33 -11.47
C TYR A 44 -6.59 3.90 -10.06
N VAL A 45 -7.20 5.06 -9.86
CA VAL A 45 -7.12 5.82 -8.61
C VAL A 45 -8.50 5.86 -7.98
N PHE A 46 -8.61 5.31 -6.77
CA PHE A 46 -9.82 5.25 -5.97
C PHE A 46 -9.66 6.17 -4.74
N PRO A 47 -10.06 7.45 -4.82
CA PRO A 47 -9.92 8.36 -3.70
C PRO A 47 -10.88 7.97 -2.57
N LEU A 48 -10.44 8.15 -1.33
CA LEU A 48 -11.23 7.90 -0.12
C LEU A 48 -12.43 8.86 -0.06
N PHE A 49 -12.20 10.13 -0.39
CA PHE A 49 -13.24 11.15 -0.44
C PHE A 49 -13.47 11.68 -1.86
N ILE A 50 -14.71 12.03 -2.18
CA ILE A 50 -15.10 12.80 -3.37
C ILE A 50 -15.56 14.18 -2.91
N ASP A 51 -15.11 15.22 -3.62
CA ASP A 51 -15.59 16.58 -3.37
C ASP A 51 -17.02 16.73 -3.90
N GLY A 52 -17.94 17.20 -3.05
CA GLY A 52 -19.31 17.52 -3.44
C GLY A 52 -19.39 18.81 -4.27
N GLU A 53 -20.55 19.06 -4.88
CA GLU A 53 -20.85 20.37 -5.47
C GLU A 53 -20.89 21.45 -4.36
N LEU A 54 -20.35 22.63 -4.66
CA LEU A 54 -20.12 23.73 -3.70
C LEU A 54 -21.39 24.18 -2.94
N GLN A 55 -22.57 23.83 -3.45
CA GLN A 55 -23.86 24.39 -3.06
C GLN A 55 -24.59 23.64 -1.93
N LEU A 56 -24.05 22.50 -1.48
CA LEU A 56 -24.62 21.69 -0.37
C LEU A 56 -23.74 21.64 0.89
N ALA A 57 -22.77 22.54 1.01
CA ALA A 57 -21.91 22.61 2.20
C ALA A 57 -22.61 23.35 3.37
N LEU A 58 -23.66 22.75 3.92
CA LEU A 58 -24.21 23.11 5.23
C LEU A 58 -23.62 22.25 6.36
N ASP A 59 -22.94 21.15 6.02
CA ASP A 59 -22.25 20.28 6.98
C ASP A 59 -20.80 20.76 7.17
N PHE A 60 -20.61 21.67 8.14
CA PHE A 60 -19.31 22.22 8.52
C PHE A 60 -18.28 21.15 8.95
N GLU A 61 -18.73 19.94 9.34
CA GLU A 61 -17.83 18.86 9.79
C GLU A 61 -17.09 18.14 8.65
N SER A 62 -17.62 18.15 7.43
CA SER A 62 -17.09 17.34 6.32
C SER A 62 -16.11 18.10 5.41
N ASN A 63 -15.92 19.40 5.66
CA ASN A 63 -15.32 20.33 4.71
C ASN A 63 -15.91 20.16 3.29
N GLY A 64 -17.18 19.73 3.13
CA GLY A 64 -17.83 19.46 1.84
C GLY A 64 -17.36 18.21 1.08
N ARG A 65 -16.68 17.27 1.74
CA ARG A 65 -16.26 15.97 1.20
C ARG A 65 -17.16 14.84 1.65
N LYS A 66 -17.45 13.91 0.73
CA LYS A 66 -18.22 12.69 1.00
C LYS A 66 -17.32 11.47 0.86
N PRO A 67 -17.40 10.46 1.77
CA PRO A 67 -16.74 9.17 1.57
C PRO A 67 -17.16 8.52 0.24
N ASN A 68 -16.19 7.98 -0.50
CA ASN A 68 -16.38 7.34 -1.80
C ASN A 68 -16.83 5.88 -1.66
N PHE A 69 -17.88 5.67 -0.87
CA PHE A 69 -18.50 4.36 -0.66
C PHE A 69 -19.92 4.37 -1.20
N SER A 70 -20.31 3.28 -1.86
CA SER A 70 -21.69 3.14 -2.34
C SER A 70 -22.66 3.01 -1.16
N ASN A 71 -23.91 3.47 -1.33
CA ASN A 71 -24.92 3.37 -0.26
C ASN A 71 -25.14 1.90 0.15
N ASN A 72 -25.25 0.99 -0.82
CA ASN A 72 -25.42 -0.44 -0.55
C ASN A 72 -24.28 -1.02 0.31
N PHE A 73 -23.02 -0.63 0.06
CA PHE A 73 -21.92 -1.06 0.91
C PHE A 73 -22.04 -0.48 2.33
N GLN A 74 -22.37 0.80 2.45
CA GLN A 74 -22.55 1.44 3.76
C GLN A 74 -23.69 0.80 4.55
N ASP A 75 -24.79 0.41 3.90
CA ASP A 75 -25.92 -0.27 4.53
C ASP A 75 -25.50 -1.66 5.07
N VAL A 76 -24.79 -2.45 4.28
CA VAL A 76 -24.26 -3.76 4.71
C VAL A 76 -23.35 -3.59 5.93
N ILE A 77 -22.46 -2.60 5.91
CA ILE A 77 -21.50 -2.35 6.99
C ILE A 77 -22.24 -1.88 8.25
N LYS A 78 -23.18 -0.94 8.12
CA LYS A 78 -24.02 -0.45 9.22
C LYS A 78 -24.81 -1.56 9.88
N ILE A 79 -25.41 -2.45 9.11
CA ILE A 79 -26.15 -3.61 9.64
C ILE A 79 -25.21 -4.56 10.37
N THR A 80 -24.04 -4.84 9.77
CA THR A 80 -23.08 -5.81 10.30
C THR A 80 -22.45 -5.34 11.61
N TYR A 81 -21.98 -4.09 11.66
CA TYR A 81 -21.25 -3.56 12.81
C TYR A 81 -22.13 -2.73 13.76
N LYS A 82 -23.40 -2.52 13.42
CA LYS A 82 -24.37 -1.67 14.14
C LYS A 82 -24.00 -0.18 14.17
N GLU A 83 -22.96 0.20 13.45
CA GLU A 83 -22.51 1.56 13.20
C GLU A 83 -21.76 1.61 11.87
N ILE A 84 -21.52 2.82 11.34
CA ILE A 84 -20.64 3.01 10.19
C ILE A 84 -19.27 3.38 10.75
N PRO A 85 -18.23 2.53 10.60
CA PRO A 85 -16.88 2.87 11.02
C PRO A 85 -16.36 4.09 10.29
N ASN A 86 -15.32 4.71 10.86
CA ASN A 86 -14.65 5.83 10.23
C ASN A 86 -14.17 5.43 8.80
N PRO A 87 -14.40 6.26 7.76
CA PRO A 87 -13.97 5.97 6.40
C PRO A 87 -12.49 5.57 6.28
N GLN A 88 -11.62 6.19 7.07
CA GLN A 88 -10.19 5.90 7.11
C GLN A 88 -9.93 4.47 7.62
N ASP A 89 -10.69 3.97 8.59
CA ASP A 89 -10.55 2.60 9.09
C ASP A 89 -11.00 1.58 8.04
N ILE A 90 -12.08 1.87 7.31
CA ILE A 90 -12.52 1.02 6.19
C ILE A 90 -11.44 0.98 5.09
N PHE A 91 -10.87 2.15 4.75
CA PHE A 91 -9.78 2.26 3.78
C PHE A 91 -8.55 1.45 4.22
N ALA A 92 -8.17 1.58 5.49
CA ALA A 92 -7.06 0.85 6.08
C ALA A 92 -7.30 -0.66 6.08
N TYR A 93 -8.50 -1.12 6.43
CA TYR A 93 -8.89 -2.52 6.33
C TYR A 93 -8.72 -3.07 4.91
N ILE A 94 -9.23 -2.35 3.92
CA ILE A 94 -9.09 -2.72 2.50
C ILE A 94 -7.61 -2.83 2.14
N TYR A 95 -6.80 -1.84 2.55
CA TYR A 95 -5.37 -1.83 2.27
C TYR A 95 -4.63 -2.99 2.94
N ALA A 96 -5.00 -3.36 4.16
CA ALA A 96 -4.46 -4.52 4.87
C ALA A 96 -4.76 -5.82 4.12
N VAL A 97 -6.02 -6.05 3.74
CA VAL A 97 -6.42 -7.27 2.99
C VAL A 97 -5.68 -7.35 1.66
N LEU A 98 -5.55 -6.23 0.95
CA LEU A 98 -4.79 -6.16 -0.30
C LEU A 98 -3.28 -6.36 -0.12
N ASN A 99 -2.76 -6.27 1.10
CA ASN A 99 -1.38 -6.55 1.46
C ASN A 99 -1.16 -7.91 2.15
N CYS A 100 -2.23 -8.65 2.45
CA CYS A 100 -2.15 -10.00 2.97
C CYS A 100 -1.60 -10.98 1.91
N ASN A 101 -0.53 -11.70 2.23
CA ASN A 101 0.08 -12.66 1.32
C ASN A 101 -0.81 -13.88 1.11
N ILE A 102 -1.55 -14.32 2.14
CA ILE A 102 -2.50 -15.43 2.04
C ILE A 102 -3.63 -15.08 1.05
N TYR A 103 -4.24 -13.89 1.20
CA TYR A 103 -5.24 -13.38 0.27
C TYR A 103 -4.71 -13.30 -1.17
N ARG A 104 -3.55 -12.65 -1.37
CA ARG A 104 -2.93 -12.47 -2.68
C ARG A 104 -2.68 -13.80 -3.39
N LYS A 105 -2.15 -14.80 -2.67
CA LYS A 105 -1.89 -16.14 -3.21
C LYS A 105 -3.20 -16.88 -3.53
N LYS A 106 -4.17 -16.85 -2.61
CA LYS A 106 -5.44 -17.56 -2.74
C LYS A 106 -6.28 -17.05 -3.93
N TYR A 107 -6.32 -15.74 -4.15
CA TYR A 107 -7.18 -15.12 -5.15
C TYR A 107 -6.45 -14.68 -6.44
N ILE A 108 -5.21 -15.13 -6.65
CA ILE A 108 -4.36 -14.67 -7.78
C ILE A 108 -5.06 -14.80 -9.15
N THR A 109 -5.81 -15.88 -9.39
CA THR A 109 -6.54 -16.11 -10.65
C THR A 109 -7.61 -15.06 -10.92
N SER A 110 -8.24 -14.53 -9.88
CA SER A 110 -9.21 -13.44 -9.99
C SER A 110 -8.50 -12.09 -10.11
N LEU A 111 -7.47 -11.86 -9.29
CA LEU A 111 -6.72 -10.61 -9.23
C LEU A 111 -6.07 -10.25 -10.57
N VAL A 112 -5.59 -11.24 -11.33
CA VAL A 112 -4.97 -11.03 -12.66
C VAL A 112 -5.94 -10.42 -13.68
N ASN A 113 -7.25 -10.68 -13.55
CA ASN A 113 -8.24 -10.43 -14.60
C ASN A 113 -9.15 -9.23 -14.34
N ASP A 114 -9.34 -8.84 -13.08
CA ASP A 114 -10.25 -7.78 -12.68
C ASP A 114 -9.84 -7.14 -11.34
N PHE A 115 -10.56 -6.09 -10.93
CA PHE A 115 -10.33 -5.46 -9.64
C PHE A 115 -10.49 -6.45 -8.46
N PRO A 116 -9.69 -6.28 -7.39
CA PRO A 116 -9.80 -7.10 -6.19
C PRO A 116 -11.19 -7.04 -5.56
N ARG A 117 -11.68 -8.19 -5.13
CA ARG A 117 -12.89 -8.31 -4.29
C ARG A 117 -12.44 -8.47 -2.85
N ILE A 118 -12.83 -7.52 -2.00
CA ILE A 118 -12.33 -7.47 -0.62
C ILE A 118 -13.26 -8.27 0.30
N PRO A 119 -12.79 -9.37 0.91
CA PRO A 119 -13.52 -10.04 1.98
C PRO A 119 -13.62 -9.12 3.20
N PHE A 120 -14.84 -8.88 3.69
CA PHE A 120 -15.08 -8.20 4.96
C PHE A 120 -15.48 -9.23 6.02
N THR A 121 -14.91 -9.12 7.22
CA THR A 121 -15.34 -9.90 8.39
C THR A 121 -16.61 -9.32 9.01
N SER A 122 -17.47 -10.18 9.53
CA SER A 122 -18.61 -9.84 10.38
C SER A 122 -18.19 -9.60 11.84
N ASN A 123 -16.97 -9.98 12.23
CA ASN A 123 -16.43 -9.71 13.56
C ASN A 123 -15.82 -8.30 13.60
N TYR A 124 -16.50 -7.38 14.28
CA TYR A 124 -16.07 -5.99 14.35
C TYR A 124 -14.73 -5.77 15.09
N GLN A 125 -14.39 -6.61 16.08
CA GLN A 125 -13.08 -6.50 16.75
C GLN A 125 -11.96 -6.90 15.79
N LEU A 126 -12.18 -7.96 15.00
CA LEU A 126 -11.23 -8.38 13.98
C LEU A 126 -11.08 -7.32 12.87
N PHE A 127 -12.19 -6.69 12.44
CA PHE A 127 -12.15 -5.53 11.55
C PHE A 127 -11.22 -4.44 12.10
N LYS A 128 -11.38 -4.04 13.37
CA LYS A 128 -10.54 -3.01 13.99
C LYS A 128 -9.06 -3.41 14.07
N SER A 129 -8.77 -4.66 14.44
CA SER A 129 -7.39 -5.17 14.50
C SER A 129 -6.71 -5.14 13.14
N VAL A 130 -7.40 -5.59 12.09
CA VAL A 130 -6.89 -5.57 10.72
C VAL A 130 -6.78 -4.13 10.19
N SER A 131 -7.74 -3.26 10.50
CA SER A 131 -7.70 -1.83 10.15
C SER A 131 -6.50 -1.13 10.77
N LYS A 132 -6.15 -1.46 12.02
CA LYS A 132 -4.97 -0.91 12.70
C LYS A 132 -3.68 -1.26 11.96
N LEU A 133 -3.51 -2.52 11.56
CA LEU A 133 -2.35 -2.96 10.76
C LEU A 133 -2.35 -2.31 9.37
N GLY A 134 -3.53 -2.12 8.79
CA GLY A 134 -3.70 -1.38 7.54
C GLY A 134 -3.24 0.06 7.63
N ASN A 135 -3.57 0.76 8.72
CA ASN A 135 -3.12 2.13 8.98
C ASN A 135 -1.60 2.19 9.16
N GLU A 136 -1.02 1.19 9.83
CA GLU A 136 0.43 1.07 9.95
C GLU A 136 1.08 0.91 8.56
N LEU A 137 0.56 0.02 7.71
CA LEU A 137 1.03 -0.11 6.32
C LEU A 137 0.88 1.17 5.51
N ILE A 138 -0.24 1.89 5.66
CA ILE A 138 -0.43 3.18 4.97
C ILE A 138 0.66 4.15 5.39
N SER A 139 0.92 4.26 6.70
CA SER A 139 1.93 5.17 7.23
C SER A 139 3.36 4.85 6.76
N LEU A 140 3.69 3.55 6.69
CA LEU A 140 4.98 3.08 6.18
C LEU A 140 5.15 3.42 4.70
N HIS A 141 4.13 3.19 3.88
CA HIS A 141 4.20 3.45 2.44
C HIS A 141 4.15 4.92 2.05
N LEU A 142 3.58 5.78 2.90
CA LEU A 142 3.68 7.25 2.79
C LEU A 142 4.96 7.81 3.43
N LEU A 143 5.83 6.94 3.95
CA LEU A 143 7.07 7.30 4.65
C LEU A 143 6.87 8.31 5.80
N ASN A 144 5.72 8.25 6.48
CA ASN A 144 5.32 9.17 7.54
C ASN A 144 5.23 8.51 8.93
N ASN A 145 5.77 7.29 9.07
CA ASN A 145 5.81 6.56 10.34
C ASN A 145 7.08 6.89 11.14
N ASP A 146 6.93 7.13 12.45
CA ASP A 146 8.03 7.50 13.34
C ASP A 146 9.14 6.46 13.45
N CYS A 147 8.85 5.16 13.23
CA CYS A 147 9.88 4.13 13.25
C CYS A 147 10.96 4.35 12.17
N LEU A 148 10.64 5.08 11.10
CA LEU A 148 11.56 5.39 10.00
C LEU A 148 12.65 6.40 10.40
N ASN A 149 12.50 7.08 11.54
CA ASN A 149 13.53 7.95 12.10
C ASN A 149 14.72 7.16 12.66
N ASN A 150 14.56 5.85 12.90
CA ASN A 150 15.59 4.94 13.37
C ASN A 150 15.81 3.83 12.35
N PRO A 151 16.50 4.11 11.22
CA PRO A 151 16.59 3.16 10.12
C PRO A 151 17.35 1.89 10.52
N VAL A 152 16.85 0.74 10.04
CA VAL A 152 17.51 -0.55 10.27
C VAL A 152 18.78 -0.70 9.44
N ALA A 153 18.78 -0.14 8.23
CA ALA A 153 19.91 -0.18 7.32
C ALA A 153 20.97 0.85 7.67
N LYS A 154 22.21 0.51 7.36
CA LYS A 154 23.37 1.40 7.50
C LYS A 154 24.11 1.46 6.19
N PHE A 155 24.61 2.65 5.85
CA PHE A 155 25.43 2.86 4.67
C PHE A 155 26.90 2.85 5.05
N PHE A 156 27.71 2.14 4.26
CA PHE A 156 29.15 1.99 4.44
C PHE A 156 29.87 2.24 3.12
N GLY A 157 31.16 2.56 3.23
CA GLY A 157 32.04 2.83 2.10
C GLY A 157 32.82 4.11 2.31
N LYS A 158 33.94 4.22 1.61
CA LYS A 158 34.72 5.45 1.51
C LYS A 158 34.64 5.93 0.07
N ASP A 159 34.80 7.24 -0.08
CA ASP A 159 34.79 7.97 -1.35
C ASP A 159 33.39 8.21 -1.93
N SER A 160 33.17 9.43 -2.40
CA SER A 160 31.95 9.79 -3.14
C SER A 160 32.10 9.24 -4.55
N GLU A 161 32.02 7.91 -4.69
CA GLU A 161 32.00 7.29 -6.01
C GLU A 161 30.62 7.40 -6.65
N LEU A 162 30.60 7.39 -7.98
CA LEU A 162 29.36 7.33 -8.74
C LEU A 162 28.70 5.96 -8.53
N VAL A 163 27.37 5.91 -8.63
CA VAL A 163 26.66 4.65 -8.85
C VAL A 163 27.10 4.14 -10.23
N LYS A 164 27.93 3.08 -10.25
CA LYS A 164 28.61 2.62 -11.48
C LYS A 164 27.71 1.77 -12.37
N SER A 165 26.80 1.00 -11.78
CA SER A 165 26.01 0.00 -12.49
C SER A 165 24.71 -0.33 -11.75
N LYS A 166 24.01 -1.38 -12.21
CA LYS A 166 22.91 -1.98 -11.47
C LYS A 166 23.39 -2.40 -10.08
N ALA A 167 22.65 -2.04 -9.04
CA ALA A 167 23.00 -2.41 -7.67
C ALA A 167 23.13 -3.94 -7.53
N ILE A 168 24.15 -4.37 -6.80
CA ILE A 168 24.50 -5.78 -6.64
C ILE A 168 24.15 -6.21 -5.22
N TYR A 169 23.23 -7.15 -5.10
CA TYR A 169 22.89 -7.76 -3.83
C TYR A 169 23.79 -8.97 -3.55
N LYS A 170 24.43 -8.99 -2.38
CA LYS A 170 25.27 -10.11 -1.93
C LYS A 170 25.30 -10.17 -0.39
N ASP A 171 24.98 -11.32 0.18
CA ASP A 171 25.15 -11.65 1.61
C ASP A 171 24.62 -10.57 2.58
N GLY A 172 23.38 -10.10 2.35
CA GLY A 172 22.75 -9.09 3.21
C GLY A 172 23.20 -7.65 2.95
N LYS A 173 23.99 -7.44 1.89
CA LYS A 173 24.53 -6.15 1.45
C LYS A 173 24.05 -5.79 0.07
N LEU A 174 23.75 -4.51 -0.13
CA LEU A 174 23.38 -3.94 -1.42
C LEU A 174 24.45 -2.95 -1.86
N PHE A 175 25.33 -3.38 -2.75
CA PHE A 175 26.42 -2.60 -3.29
C PHE A 175 25.92 -1.67 -4.40
N VAL A 176 26.27 -0.39 -4.31
CA VAL A 176 25.97 0.63 -5.33
C VAL A 176 27.18 0.89 -6.25
N ASN A 177 28.37 0.54 -5.77
CA ASN A 177 29.63 0.43 -6.50
C ASN A 177 30.57 -0.55 -5.76
N GLU A 178 31.87 -0.51 -6.05
CA GLU A 178 32.86 -1.45 -5.49
C GLU A 178 33.10 -1.27 -3.98
N THR A 179 32.93 -0.06 -3.45
CA THR A 179 33.29 0.28 -2.07
C THR A 179 32.09 0.67 -1.20
N GLN A 180 31.02 1.18 -1.81
CA GLN A 180 29.83 1.70 -1.13
C GLN A 180 28.67 0.71 -1.17
N TYR A 181 28.03 0.49 -0.02
CA TYR A 181 26.92 -0.44 0.13
C TYR A 181 26.02 -0.12 1.31
N PHE A 182 24.78 -0.60 1.23
CA PHE A 182 23.86 -0.67 2.36
C PHE A 182 23.95 -2.06 3.00
N GLU A 183 24.04 -2.14 4.32
CA GLU A 183 24.03 -3.38 5.10
C GLU A 183 22.68 -3.60 5.79
N LYS A 184 22.41 -4.85 6.19
CA LYS A 184 21.13 -5.31 6.78
C LYS A 184 19.96 -5.23 5.79
N VAL A 185 20.26 -5.52 4.53
CA VAL A 185 19.25 -5.67 3.48
C VAL A 185 18.96 -7.16 3.38
N GLU A 186 17.85 -7.63 3.94
CA GLU A 186 17.44 -9.02 3.74
C GLU A 186 17.02 -9.28 2.29
N LYS A 187 16.99 -10.55 1.88
CA LYS A 187 16.70 -10.91 0.48
C LYS A 187 15.30 -10.45 0.07
N GLU A 188 14.34 -10.60 0.97
CA GLU A 188 12.94 -10.21 0.82
C GLU A 188 12.80 -8.70 0.65
N ILE A 189 13.67 -7.91 1.30
CA ILE A 189 13.73 -6.46 1.13
C ILE A 189 14.25 -6.11 -0.27
N TRP A 190 15.33 -6.77 -0.69
CA TRP A 190 15.90 -6.57 -2.03
C TRP A 190 14.89 -6.95 -3.11
N GLU A 191 14.22 -8.09 -2.98
CA GLU A 191 13.25 -8.64 -3.94
C GLU A 191 11.85 -8.01 -3.81
N PHE A 192 11.67 -6.97 -2.99
CA PHE A 192 10.37 -6.34 -2.81
C PHE A 192 9.92 -5.57 -4.06
N HIS A 193 8.68 -5.79 -4.48
CA HIS A 193 8.10 -5.19 -5.68
C HIS A 193 6.87 -4.33 -5.36
N VAL A 194 6.73 -3.23 -6.11
CA VAL A 194 5.48 -2.47 -6.24
C VAL A 194 5.18 -2.36 -7.74
N GLY A 195 4.02 -2.87 -8.14
CA GLY A 195 3.74 -3.16 -9.55
C GLY A 195 4.80 -4.10 -10.14
N GLY A 196 5.20 -3.85 -11.38
CA GLY A 196 6.26 -4.60 -12.07
C GLY A 196 7.68 -4.16 -11.72
N TYR A 197 7.88 -3.26 -10.76
CA TYR A 197 9.21 -2.74 -10.40
C TYR A 197 9.68 -3.28 -9.05
N GLN A 198 10.89 -3.82 -9.05
CA GLN A 198 11.65 -4.06 -7.83
C GLN A 198 12.13 -2.69 -7.29
N VAL A 199 11.72 -2.34 -6.07
CA VAL A 199 11.76 -0.95 -5.56
C VAL A 199 13.18 -0.39 -5.53
N LEU A 200 14.11 -1.10 -4.88
CA LEU A 200 15.49 -0.65 -4.73
C LEU A 200 16.24 -0.66 -6.07
N ASP A 201 16.08 -1.72 -6.87
CA ASP A 201 16.72 -1.82 -8.18
C ASP A 201 16.33 -0.67 -9.11
N LYS A 202 15.03 -0.33 -9.18
CA LYS A 202 14.54 0.77 -9.99
C LYS A 202 15.13 2.11 -9.52
N TRP A 203 15.16 2.35 -8.22
CA TRP A 203 15.69 3.60 -7.65
C TRP A 203 17.17 3.83 -7.98
N PHE A 204 18.01 2.79 -7.91
CA PHE A 204 19.43 2.88 -8.24
C PHE A 204 19.69 3.01 -9.74
N LYS A 205 18.90 2.35 -10.59
CA LYS A 205 19.02 2.48 -12.06
C LYS A 205 18.87 3.93 -12.54
N ASP A 206 17.98 4.71 -11.91
CA ASP A 206 17.74 6.12 -12.26
C ASP A 206 18.87 7.07 -11.76
N ARG A 207 19.84 6.52 -11.03
CA ARG A 207 21.00 7.22 -10.47
C ARG A 207 22.34 6.71 -10.98
N ILE A 208 22.37 5.79 -11.93
CA ILE A 208 23.63 5.39 -12.60
C ILE A 208 24.32 6.64 -13.15
N GLY A 209 25.61 6.79 -12.85
CA GLY A 209 26.40 7.97 -13.23
C GLY A 209 26.23 9.19 -12.32
N LYS A 210 25.55 9.06 -11.17
CA LYS A 210 25.41 10.12 -10.16
C LYS A 210 26.05 9.71 -8.83
N HIS A 211 26.45 10.69 -8.04
CA HIS A 211 26.82 10.48 -6.64
C HIS A 211 25.56 10.32 -5.78
N LEU A 212 25.67 9.57 -4.68
CA LEU A 212 24.67 9.58 -3.61
C LEU A 212 25.08 10.63 -2.59
N ASP A 213 24.22 11.63 -2.39
CA ASP A 213 24.37 12.58 -1.30
C ASP A 213 23.75 12.03 0.01
N ASP A 214 23.87 12.79 1.08
CA ASP A 214 23.36 12.39 2.38
C ASP A 214 21.82 12.25 2.40
N ASP A 215 21.09 13.01 1.58
CA ASP A 215 19.63 12.92 1.49
C ASP A 215 19.21 11.64 0.76
N ASP A 216 19.89 11.28 -0.32
CA ASP A 216 19.76 10.02 -1.03
C ASP A 216 20.03 8.83 -0.10
N ILE A 217 21.13 8.87 0.66
CA ILE A 217 21.48 7.82 1.63
C ILE A 217 20.40 7.70 2.71
N ARG A 218 19.99 8.82 3.31
CA ARG A 218 18.91 8.84 4.32
C ARG A 218 17.61 8.30 3.75
N HIS A 219 17.26 8.68 2.53
CA HIS A 219 16.05 8.24 1.86
C HIS A 219 16.05 6.73 1.63
N VAL A 220 17.13 6.16 1.08
CA VAL A 220 17.23 4.71 0.87
C VAL A 220 17.18 3.95 2.18
N CYS A 221 17.85 4.42 3.24
CA CYS A 221 17.77 3.83 4.56
C CYS A 221 16.34 3.81 5.10
N LYS A 222 15.57 4.89 4.89
CA LYS A 222 14.13 4.95 5.23
C LYS A 222 13.32 3.95 4.41
N VAL A 223 13.54 3.86 3.10
CA VAL A 223 12.84 2.91 2.22
C VAL A 223 13.12 1.46 2.61
N ILE A 224 14.38 1.08 2.86
CA ILE A 224 14.74 -0.26 3.35
C ILE A 224 14.00 -0.57 4.66
N THR A 225 13.94 0.41 5.56
CA THR A 225 13.24 0.26 6.85
C THR A 225 11.73 0.11 6.66
N ALA A 226 11.13 0.89 5.76
CA ALA A 226 9.71 0.81 5.44
C ALA A 226 9.35 -0.56 4.84
N ILE A 227 10.18 -1.09 3.95
CA ILE A 227 9.99 -2.43 3.38
C ILE A 227 10.12 -3.50 4.47
N SER A 228 11.17 -3.44 5.29
CA SER A 228 11.37 -4.38 6.42
C SER A 228 10.14 -4.40 7.35
N LYS A 229 9.65 -3.23 7.76
CA LYS A 229 8.46 -3.11 8.62
C LYS A 229 7.18 -3.51 7.90
N THR A 230 7.09 -3.30 6.60
CA THR A 230 5.98 -3.80 5.79
C THR A 230 5.91 -5.32 5.84
N LEU A 231 7.04 -6.02 5.71
CA LEU A 231 7.09 -7.47 5.83
C LEU A 231 6.63 -7.96 7.21
N ASP A 232 7.07 -7.29 8.30
CA ASP A 232 6.61 -7.58 9.66
C ASP A 232 5.07 -7.46 9.77
N VAL A 233 4.51 -6.34 9.30
CA VAL A 233 3.06 -6.08 9.38
C VAL A 233 2.27 -7.03 8.49
N GLN A 234 2.78 -7.39 7.31
CA GLN A 234 2.16 -8.39 6.43
C GLN A 234 2.07 -9.75 7.12
N ASN A 235 3.10 -10.16 7.87
CA ASN A 235 3.07 -11.41 8.64
C ASN A 235 1.99 -11.39 9.74
N GLU A 236 1.81 -10.25 10.42
CA GLU A 236 0.72 -10.11 11.41
C GLU A 236 -0.67 -10.13 10.76
N ILE A 237 -0.82 -9.47 9.59
CA ILE A 237 -2.06 -9.53 8.81
C ILE A 237 -2.35 -10.98 8.38
N ASP A 238 -1.34 -11.72 7.92
CA ASP A 238 -1.50 -13.12 7.50
C ASP A 238 -2.04 -14.00 8.64
N LYS A 239 -1.58 -13.80 9.88
CA LYS A 239 -2.12 -14.50 11.06
C LYS A 239 -3.60 -14.20 11.28
N LEU A 240 -3.99 -12.92 11.26
CA LEU A 240 -5.38 -12.49 11.45
C LEU A 240 -6.29 -12.88 10.28
N TYR A 241 -5.73 -12.99 9.07
CA TYR A 241 -6.49 -13.32 7.88
C TYR A 241 -7.08 -14.73 7.96
N ILE A 242 -6.40 -15.68 8.61
CA ILE A 242 -6.91 -17.03 8.84
C ILE A 242 -8.23 -16.99 9.65
N GLU A 243 -8.31 -16.14 10.67
CA GLU A 243 -9.54 -15.94 11.45
C GLU A 243 -10.62 -15.17 10.68
N LEU A 244 -10.19 -14.22 9.85
CA LEU A 244 -11.05 -13.41 8.99
C LEU A 244 -11.85 -14.28 8.03
N GLU A 245 -11.23 -15.29 7.42
CA GLU A 245 -11.90 -16.21 6.49
C GLU A 245 -13.04 -17.00 7.13
N ASN A 246 -12.96 -17.27 8.44
CA ASN A 246 -13.99 -18.00 9.17
C ASN A 246 -15.18 -17.12 9.57
N SER A 247 -15.06 -15.80 9.40
CA SER A 247 -16.03 -14.83 9.88
C SER A 247 -16.52 -13.88 8.79
N LEU A 248 -16.42 -14.25 7.51
CA LEU A 248 -16.84 -13.39 6.40
C LEU A 248 -18.31 -12.98 6.47
N ILE A 249 -18.60 -11.72 6.09
CA ILE A 249 -19.97 -11.27 5.82
C ILE A 249 -20.53 -12.14 4.71
N LYS A 250 -21.61 -12.86 5.01
CA LYS A 250 -22.33 -13.65 4.01
C LYS A 250 -23.15 -12.70 3.17
N THR A 251 -22.80 -12.57 1.89
CA THR A 251 -23.69 -11.89 0.94
C THR A 251 -24.94 -12.77 0.79
N PRO A 252 -26.17 -12.24 0.87
CA PRO A 252 -27.33 -13.03 0.47
C PRO A 252 -27.10 -13.50 -0.97
N GLN A 253 -27.15 -14.81 -1.19
CA GLN A 253 -27.18 -15.35 -2.55
C GLN A 253 -28.37 -14.68 -3.24
N LYS A 254 -28.12 -13.94 -4.32
CA LYS A 254 -29.22 -13.62 -5.24
C LYS A 254 -29.81 -14.97 -5.62
N ALA A 255 -31.09 -15.19 -5.28
CA ALA A 255 -31.84 -16.31 -5.81
C ALA A 255 -31.61 -16.27 -7.33
N ASN A 256 -31.09 -17.36 -7.88
CA ASN A 256 -30.99 -17.49 -9.32
C ASN A 256 -32.40 -17.29 -9.86
N GLU A 257 -32.62 -16.18 -10.56
CA GLU A 257 -33.79 -16.02 -11.41
C GLU A 257 -33.69 -17.12 -12.47
N VAL A 258 -34.51 -18.16 -12.28
CA VAL A 258 -34.82 -19.19 -13.27
C VAL A 258 -36.00 -18.69 -14.10
#